data_AF-A0A7C7XAL4-F1
#
_entry.id   AF-A0A7C7XAL4-F1
#
_cell.length_a   1.000
_cell.length_b   1.000
_cell.length_c   1.000
_cell.angle_alpha   90.00
_cell.angle_beta   90.00
_cell.angle_gamma   90.00
#
_symmetry.space_group_name_H-M   'P 1'
#
loop_
_entity.id
_entity.type
_entity.pdbx_description
1 polymer ?
#
loop_
_entity_poly.entity_id
_entity_poly.type
_entity_poly.pdbx_seq_one_letter_code
_entity_poly.pdbx_strand_id
1 'polypeptide(L)'
;MKALLLTTTLLASTLTFANEEGKELHNESCVSCHGSEMYTRDNSKIQNHFSLKGQVSACANNLGTGWFPEEEAAVLDFLNTQYYKFDK
;
A
#
# COMPACT_ATOMS: atom_id res chain seq x y z
N MET A 1 -0.04 24.63 48.01
CA MET A 1 -0.18 24.75 46.53
C MET A 1 0.17 23.39 45.94
N LYS A 2 -0.84 22.63 45.48
CA LYS A 2 -0.65 21.27 44.95
C LYS A 2 -0.75 21.37 43.43
N ALA A 3 0.39 21.25 42.75
CA ALA A 3 0.42 21.14 41.30
C ALA A 3 0.08 19.70 40.92
N LEU A 4 -1.11 19.50 40.35
CA LEU A 4 -1.57 18.23 39.83
C LEU A 4 -1.08 18.12 38.38
N LEU A 5 -0.02 17.35 38.14
CA LEU A 5 0.49 17.05 36.80
C LEU A 5 -0.41 15.99 36.15
N LEU A 6 -1.22 16.40 35.18
CA LEU A 6 -1.96 15.51 34.30
C LEU A 6 -0.97 14.85 33.32
N THR A 7 -0.82 13.53 33.43
CA THR A 7 -0.14 12.70 32.43
C THR A 7 -1.06 12.50 31.22
N THR A 8 -0.74 13.16 30.11
CA THR A 8 -1.34 12.93 28.79
C THR A 8 -0.94 11.56 28.25
N THR A 9 -1.91 10.66 28.10
CA THR A 9 -1.78 9.40 27.37
C THR A 9 -1.71 9.67 25.87
N LEU A 10 -0.58 9.31 25.25
CA LEU A 10 -0.39 9.37 23.79
C LEU A 10 -1.06 8.15 23.15
N LEU A 11 -2.20 8.36 22.51
CA LEU A 11 -2.88 7.33 21.72
C LEU A 11 -2.26 7.31 20.32
N ALA A 12 -1.33 6.38 20.05
CA ALA A 12 -0.75 6.21 18.73
C ALA A 12 -1.80 5.58 17.80
N SER A 13 -2.43 6.39 16.95
CA SER A 13 -3.33 5.95 15.89
C SER A 13 -2.51 5.37 14.73
N THR A 14 -2.26 4.07 14.74
CA THR A 14 -1.40 3.38 13.74
C THR A 14 -2.08 3.10 12.40
N LEU A 15 -3.33 3.50 12.18
CA LEU A 15 -4.10 3.09 11.00
C LEU A 15 -3.90 3.99 9.76
N THR A 16 -3.41 5.22 9.92
CA THR A 16 -3.24 6.17 8.80
C THR A 16 -1.88 6.03 8.09
N PHE A 17 -0.87 5.41 8.72
CA PHE A 17 0.47 5.33 8.15
C PHE A 17 0.62 4.25 7.06
N ALA A 18 -0.13 3.14 7.16
CA ALA A 18 0.04 2.00 6.26
C ALA A 18 -0.27 2.29 4.78
N ASN A 19 -1.12 3.29 4.49
CA ASN A 19 -1.45 3.65 3.10
C ASN A 19 -0.38 4.55 2.46
N GLU A 20 0.26 5.44 3.23
CA GLU A 20 1.24 6.37 2.67
C GLU A 20 2.55 5.65 2.33
N GLU A 21 3.00 4.68 3.12
CA GLU A 21 4.17 3.85 2.79
C GLU A 21 3.96 3.07 1.49
N GLY A 22 2.84 2.35 1.38
CA GLY A 22 2.52 1.60 0.15
C GLY A 22 2.40 2.49 -1.09
N LYS A 23 1.92 3.73 -0.92
CA LYS A 23 1.84 4.72 -2.00
C LYS A 23 3.22 5.23 -2.42
N GLU A 24 4.10 5.51 -1.46
CA GLU A 24 5.47 5.97 -1.73
C GLU A 24 6.25 4.91 -2.50
N LEU A 25 6.29 3.69 -1.97
CA LEU A 25 6.91 2.52 -2.60
C LEU A 25 6.36 2.27 -4.01
N HIS A 26 5.04 2.33 -4.17
CA HIS A 26 4.39 2.24 -5.47
C HIS A 26 4.85 3.33 -6.44
N ASN A 27 4.90 4.58 -6.02
CA ASN A 27 5.26 5.71 -6.87
C ASN A 27 6.72 5.66 -7.32
N GLU A 28 7.62 5.22 -6.43
CA GLU A 28 9.04 5.08 -6.72
C GLU A 28 9.34 3.91 -7.67
N SER A 29 8.53 2.85 -7.61
CA SER A 29 8.81 1.60 -8.33
C SER A 29 7.85 1.36 -9.50
N CYS A 30 6.56 1.17 -9.22
CA CYS A 30 5.59 0.64 -10.18
C CYS A 30 5.24 1.63 -11.30
N VAL A 31 5.19 2.93 -10.98
CA VAL A 31 4.80 3.98 -11.93
C VAL A 31 5.94 4.94 -12.30
N SER A 32 7.18 4.54 -12.06
CA SER A 32 8.38 5.32 -12.39
C SER A 32 8.55 5.55 -13.90
N CYS A 33 8.13 4.58 -14.72
CA CYS A 33 8.26 4.61 -16.18
C CYS A 33 6.95 4.86 -16.94
N HIS A 34 5.81 4.53 -16.35
CA HIS A 34 4.47 4.64 -16.93
C HIS A 34 3.46 4.94 -15.82
N GLY A 35 2.40 5.69 -16.12
CA GLY A 35 1.46 6.16 -15.12
C GLY A 35 0.43 5.13 -14.64
N SER A 36 -0.51 5.61 -13.82
CA SER A 36 -1.56 4.81 -13.19
C SER A 36 -2.64 4.31 -14.16
N GLU A 37 -2.58 4.67 -15.45
CA GLU A 37 -3.54 4.25 -16.47
C GLU A 37 -3.58 2.73 -16.62
N MET A 38 -2.51 2.01 -16.23
CA MET A 38 -2.47 0.55 -16.24
C MET A 38 -3.49 -0.12 -15.30
N TYR A 39 -3.93 0.57 -14.24
CA TYR A 39 -4.86 0.03 -13.24
C TYR A 39 -6.33 0.23 -13.60
N THR A 40 -6.64 1.16 -14.52
CA THR A 40 -8.01 1.57 -14.84
C THR A 40 -8.48 1.05 -16.20
N ARG A 41 -7.70 0.18 -16.85
CA ARG A 41 -8.08 -0.42 -18.15
C ARG A 41 -9.20 -1.44 -17.97
N ASP A 42 -10.26 -1.31 -18.77
CA ASP A 42 -11.43 -2.20 -18.78
C ASP A 42 -11.11 -3.69 -19.03
N ASN A 43 -9.90 -4.03 -19.50
CA ASN A 43 -9.46 -5.41 -19.71
C ASN A 43 -8.50 -5.90 -18.61
N SER A 44 -8.69 -5.46 -17.37
CA SER A 44 -7.90 -5.92 -16.22
C SER A 44 -8.01 -7.45 -16.07
N LYS A 45 -6.90 -8.17 -16.20
CA LYS A 45 -6.84 -9.62 -15.90
C LYS A 45 -6.92 -9.92 -14.40
N ILE A 46 -6.81 -8.89 -13.56
CA ILE A 46 -6.84 -8.99 -12.11
C ILE A 46 -8.29 -8.86 -11.66
N GLN A 47 -8.83 -9.94 -11.06
CA GLN A 47 -10.25 -10.09 -10.77
C GLN A 47 -10.57 -10.24 -9.28
N ASN A 48 -9.54 -10.34 -8.43
CA ASN A 48 -9.69 -10.51 -6.99
C ASN A 48 -8.41 -10.11 -6.26
N HIS A 49 -8.52 -9.96 -4.94
CA HIS A 49 -7.42 -9.55 -4.06
C HIS A 49 -6.22 -10.51 -4.12
N PHE A 50 -6.45 -11.82 -4.22
CA PHE A 50 -5.38 -12.81 -4.36
C PHE A 50 -4.57 -12.61 -5.66
N SER A 51 -5.24 -12.38 -6.77
CA SER A 51 -4.58 -12.11 -8.06
C SER A 51 -3.82 -10.79 -8.02
N LEU A 52 -4.36 -9.78 -7.34
CA LEU A 52 -3.68 -8.50 -7.15
C LEU A 52 -2.40 -8.66 -6.33
N LYS A 53 -2.44 -9.45 -5.25
CA LYS A 53 -1.25 -9.81 -4.47
C LYS A 53 -0.17 -10.42 -5.36
N GLY A 54 -0.54 -11.41 -6.16
CA GLY A 54 0.39 -12.04 -7.11
C GLY A 54 0.99 -11.05 -8.11
N GLN A 55 0.19 -10.09 -8.59
CA GLN A 55 0.67 -9.02 -9.48
C GLN A 55 1.65 -8.08 -8.79
N VAL A 56 1.42 -7.72 -7.52
CA VAL A 56 2.36 -6.89 -6.73
C VAL A 56 3.70 -7.61 -6.56
N SER A 57 3.69 -8.88 -6.15
CA SER A 57 4.92 -9.67 -6.02
C SER A 57 5.64 -9.81 -7.35
N ALA A 58 4.92 -9.99 -8.46
CA ALA A 58 5.53 -10.04 -9.80
C ALA A 58 6.19 -8.70 -10.18
N CYS A 59 5.55 -7.57 -9.89
CA CYS A 59 6.13 -6.25 -10.10
C CYS A 59 7.39 -6.04 -9.25
N ALA A 60 7.33 -6.33 -7.95
CA ALA A 60 8.45 -6.18 -7.03
C ALA A 60 9.68 -6.99 -7.50
N ASN A 61 9.47 -8.25 -7.92
CA ASN A 61 10.52 -9.10 -8.44
C ASN A 61 11.09 -8.60 -9.78
N ASN A 62 10.23 -8.22 -10.73
CA ASN A 62 10.69 -7.76 -12.05
C ASN A 62 11.45 -6.44 -11.99
N LEU A 63 11.11 -5.57 -11.04
CA LEU A 63 11.78 -4.30 -10.80
C LEU A 63 12.97 -4.43 -9.84
N GLY A 64 13.16 -5.60 -9.22
CA GLY A 64 14.25 -5.85 -8.30
C GLY A 64 14.21 -4.98 -7.05
N THR A 65 13.01 -4.69 -6.53
CA THR A 65 12.83 -3.73 -5.42
C THR A 65 13.46 -4.20 -4.12
N GLY A 66 13.57 -5.52 -3.90
CA GLY A 66 14.10 -6.09 -2.67
C GLY A 66 13.18 -5.95 -1.46
N TRP A 67 11.88 -5.69 -1.70
CA TRP A 67 10.89 -5.47 -0.65
C TRP A 67 10.69 -6.68 0.26
N PHE A 68 10.49 -6.41 1.54
CA PHE A 68 10.02 -7.36 2.52
C PHE A 68 8.52 -7.66 2.33
N PRO A 69 8.00 -8.77 2.88
CA PRO A 69 6.59 -9.13 2.77
C PRO A 69 5.61 -8.04 3.23
N GLU A 70 6.01 -7.25 4.23
CA GLU A 70 5.20 -6.15 4.77
C GLU A 70 5.09 -4.96 3.80
N GLU A 71 6.16 -4.65 3.08
CA GLU A 71 6.21 -3.59 2.07
C GLU A 71 5.37 -3.99 0.85
N GLU A 72 5.46 -5.24 0.38
CA GLU A 72 4.56 -5.76 -0.66
C GLU A 72 3.09 -5.70 -0.21
N ALA A 73 2.81 -6.01 1.06
CA ALA A 73 1.46 -5.94 1.61
C ALA A 73 0.95 -4.49 1.69
N ALA A 74 1.80 -3.51 2.02
CA ALA A 74 1.45 -2.10 2.04
C ALA A 74 1.09 -1.61 0.63
N VAL A 75 1.87 -1.98 -0.40
CA VAL A 75 1.58 -1.64 -1.80
C VAL A 75 0.30 -2.32 -2.29
N LEU A 76 0.08 -3.58 -1.93
CA LEU A 76 -1.18 -4.30 -2.20
C LEU A 76 -2.38 -3.57 -1.59
N ASP A 77 -2.29 -3.19 -0.33
CA ASP A 77 -3.36 -2.48 0.37
C ASP A 77 -3.62 -1.10 -0.24
N PHE A 78 -2.56 -0.37 -0.63
CA PHE A 78 -2.69 0.89 -1.37
C PHE A 78 -3.43 0.69 -2.68
N LEU A 79 -2.97 -0.25 -3.53
CA LEU A 79 -3.57 -0.50 -4.83
C LEU A 79 -5.02 -0.96 -4.72
N ASN A 80 -5.31 -1.86 -3.78
CA ASN A 80 -6.68 -2.32 -3.56
C ASN A 80 -7.57 -1.19 -3.05
N THR A 81 -7.04 -0.36 -2.15
CA THR A 81 -7.78 0.80 -1.61
C THR A 81 -8.02 1.85 -2.68
N GLN A 82 -7.09 2.14 -3.59
CA GLN A 82 -7.27 3.22 -4.56
C GLN A 82 -8.00 2.78 -5.82
N TYR A 83 -7.64 1.63 -6.39
CA TYR A 83 -8.06 1.25 -7.74
C TYR A 83 -9.02 0.06 -7.78
N TYR A 84 -8.72 -1.02 -7.06
CA TYR A 84 -9.39 -2.31 -7.32
C TYR A 84 -10.62 -2.61 -6.46
N LYS A 85 -10.62 -2.20 -5.19
CA LYS A 85 -11.75 -2.34 -4.24
C LYS A 85 -12.25 -3.78 -4.07
N PHE A 86 -11.37 -4.77 -4.17
CA PHE A 86 -11.73 -6.17 -3.94
C PHE A 86 -11.92 -6.48 -2.45
N ASP A 87 -12.79 -7.44 -2.16
CA ASP A 87 -12.88 -8.08 -0.85
C ASP A 87 -11.59 -8.85 -0.53
N LYS A 88 -11.15 -8.76 0.73
CA LYS A 88 -9.88 -9.34 1.21
C LYS A 88 -10.00 -10.83 1.52
#